data_AF-B6A9Z3-F1
#
_entry.id   AF-B6A9Z3-F1
#
_cell.length_a   1.000
_cell.length_b   1.000
_cell.length_c   1.000
_cell.angle_alpha   90.00
_cell.angle_beta   90.00
_cell.angle_gamma   90.00
#
_symmetry.space_group_name_H-M   'P 1'
#
loop_
_entity.id
_entity.type
_entity.pdbx_description
1 polymer ?
#
loop_
_entity_poly.entity_id
_entity_poly.type
_entity_poly.pdbx_seq_one_letter_code
_entity_poly.pdbx_strand_id
1 'polypeptide(L)'
;MASVQKTQTLHNLKVYIIGDEDTVAGFLLTGMGARDTQGNTNFLIVDTKITPTQIEDAFRDFTSRKDCGILMINQYIAEEIRYLVNTHDKVIPTVLEIPSKDKPYDPVKDSVMQRIKLFYGGVLPE
;
A
#
# COMPACT_ATOMS: atom_id res chain seq x y z
N MET A 1 30.28 -17.78 8.22
CA MET A 1 29.41 -17.26 9.29
C MET A 1 28.71 -15.98 8.84
N ALA A 2 27.63 -16.06 8.06
CA ALA A 2 26.83 -14.89 7.68
C ALA A 2 25.43 -15.23 7.11
N SER A 3 24.84 -16.38 7.42
CA SER A 3 23.60 -16.84 6.76
C SER A 3 22.44 -17.21 7.69
N VAL A 4 22.51 -16.87 8.98
CA VAL A 4 21.47 -17.26 9.96
C VAL A 4 20.70 -16.07 10.56
N GLN A 5 21.03 -14.83 10.22
CA GLN A 5 20.49 -13.64 10.92
C GLN A 5 19.28 -12.93 10.25
N LYS A 6 18.66 -13.46 9.18
CA LYS A 6 17.62 -12.69 8.43
C LYS A 6 16.21 -13.28 8.42
N THR A 7 15.89 -14.21 9.32
CA THR A 7 14.54 -14.81 9.39
C THR A 7 13.80 -14.52 10.70
N GLN A 8 14.43 -13.88 11.68
CA GLN A 8 13.77 -13.52 12.95
C GLN A 8 13.24 -12.09 12.93
N THR A 9 11.97 -11.90 12.54
CA THR A 9 10.94 -10.97 13.13
C THR A 9 9.70 -10.77 12.23
N LEU A 10 9.20 -11.79 11.51
CA LEU A 10 7.95 -11.67 10.74
C LEU A 10 6.66 -11.90 11.57
N HIS A 11 6.76 -12.06 12.90
CA HIS A 11 5.65 -12.51 13.73
C HIS A 11 4.62 -11.43 14.12
N ASN A 12 4.76 -10.18 13.64
CA ASN A 12 3.83 -9.11 14.01
C ASN A 12 3.66 -8.04 12.91
N LEU A 13 3.61 -8.48 11.65
CA LEU A 13 3.33 -7.59 10.53
C LEU A 13 1.85 -7.21 10.50
N LYS A 14 1.59 -5.94 10.23
CA LYS A 14 0.26 -5.36 10.10
C LYS A 14 -0.02 -5.01 8.65
N VAL A 15 -1.30 -4.93 8.33
CA VAL A 15 -1.77 -4.31 7.10
C VAL A 15 -1.92 -2.81 7.38
N TYR A 16 -1.45 -2.00 6.44
CA TYR A 16 -1.61 -0.56 6.42
C TYR A 16 -2.51 -0.16 5.26
N ILE A 17 -3.23 0.95 5.37
CA ILE A 17 -4.11 1.43 4.30
C ILE A 17 -4.00 2.93 4.04
N ILE A 18 -3.93 3.33 2.77
CA ILE A 18 -4.10 4.71 2.32
C ILE A 18 -5.31 4.71 1.39
N GLY A 19 -6.43 5.26 1.84
CA GLY A 19 -7.67 5.12 1.09
C GLY A 19 -8.69 6.20 1.37
N ASP A 20 -9.74 6.24 0.55
CA ASP A 20 -10.91 7.06 0.83
C ASP A 20 -11.65 6.61 2.10
N GLU A 21 -12.57 7.44 2.55
CA GLU A 21 -13.36 7.22 3.77
C GLU A 21 -14.09 5.87 3.74
N ASP A 22 -14.73 5.53 2.63
CA ASP A 22 -15.47 4.26 2.48
C ASP A 22 -14.53 3.04 2.58
N THR A 23 -13.37 3.09 1.92
CA THR A 23 -12.37 2.00 1.94
C THR A 23 -11.78 1.83 3.34
N VAL A 24 -11.38 2.94 3.99
CA VAL A 24 -10.81 2.90 5.33
C VAL A 24 -11.86 2.48 6.36
N ALA A 25 -13.11 2.93 6.24
CA ALA A 25 -14.19 2.47 7.12
C ALA A 25 -14.38 0.95 7.03
N GLY A 26 -14.43 0.40 5.82
CA GLY A 26 -14.46 -1.05 5.61
C GLY A 26 -13.26 -1.76 6.25
N PHE A 27 -12.06 -1.23 6.06
CA PHE A 27 -10.84 -1.76 6.66
C PHE A 27 -10.91 -1.77 8.20
N LEU A 28 -11.37 -0.69 8.83
CA LEU A 28 -11.51 -0.59 10.28
C LEU A 28 -12.55 -1.58 10.83
N LEU A 29 -13.67 -1.78 10.13
CA LEU A 29 -14.73 -2.73 10.53
C LEU A 29 -14.26 -4.18 10.60
N THR A 30 -13.23 -4.54 9.82
CA THR A 30 -12.64 -5.90 9.87
C THR A 30 -11.72 -6.13 11.06
N GLY A 31 -11.44 -5.09 11.87
CA GLY A 31 -10.53 -5.16 13.01
C GLY A 31 -9.05 -5.01 12.64
N MET A 32 -8.73 -4.65 11.39
CA MET A 32 -7.35 -4.40 10.96
C MET A 32 -6.80 -3.03 11.39
N GLY A 33 -7.64 -2.13 11.90
CA GLY A 33 -7.23 -0.82 12.41
C GLY A 33 -6.41 -0.92 13.70
N ALA A 34 -5.25 -0.27 13.72
CA ALA A 34 -4.38 -0.18 14.88
C ALA A 34 -3.98 1.26 15.15
N ARG A 35 -3.89 1.60 16.44
CA ARG A 35 -3.34 2.87 16.93
C ARG A 35 -2.29 2.59 17.98
N ASP A 36 -1.11 3.17 17.84
CA ASP A 36 -0.04 3.02 18.82
C ASP A 36 -0.19 3.97 20.02
N THR A 37 0.72 3.86 20.99
CA THR A 37 0.73 4.70 22.20
C THR A 37 1.05 6.17 21.93
N GLN A 38 1.66 6.48 20.77
CA GLN A 38 1.95 7.84 20.32
C GLN A 38 0.79 8.44 19.52
N GLY A 39 -0.26 7.64 19.27
CA GLY A 39 -1.44 8.03 18.54
C GLY A 39 -1.33 7.82 17.03
N ASN A 40 -0.24 7.25 16.53
CA ASN A 40 -0.07 6.95 15.11
C ASN A 40 -0.97 5.79 14.71
N THR A 41 -1.59 5.92 13.54
CA THR A 41 -2.46 4.90 12.95
C THR A 41 -1.71 4.08 11.91
N ASN A 42 -2.28 2.93 11.54
CA ASN A 42 -1.88 2.19 10.34
C ASN A 42 -2.76 2.53 9.12
N PHE A 43 -3.44 3.67 9.15
CA PHE A 43 -4.29 4.10 8.07
C PHE A 43 -4.24 5.62 7.88
N LEU A 44 -4.39 6.05 6.63
CA LEU A 44 -4.64 7.43 6.24
C LEU A 44 -5.95 7.49 5.46
N ILE A 45 -6.87 8.34 5.91
CA ILE A 45 -8.09 8.69 5.17
C ILE A 45 -7.74 9.83 4.22
N VAL A 46 -7.94 9.62 2.93
CA VAL A 46 -7.71 10.61 1.88
C VAL A 46 -9.06 11.21 1.50
N ASP A 47 -9.25 12.47 1.90
CA ASP A 47 -10.39 13.30 1.53
C ASP A 47 -9.93 14.44 0.59
N THR A 48 -10.82 15.37 0.27
CA THR A 48 -10.52 16.54 -0.58
C THR A 48 -9.59 17.57 0.07
N LYS A 49 -9.28 17.43 1.37
CA LYS A 49 -8.43 18.35 2.12
C LYS A 49 -6.99 17.85 2.20
N ILE A 50 -6.79 16.54 2.08
CA ILE A 50 -5.46 15.94 2.03
C ILE A 50 -4.76 16.34 0.73
N THR A 51 -3.55 16.87 0.87
CA THR A 51 -2.70 17.26 -0.24
C THR A 51 -1.87 16.07 -0.74
N PRO A 52 -1.44 16.05 -2.02
CA PRO A 52 -0.54 15.02 -2.54
C PRO A 52 0.71 14.85 -1.68
N THR A 53 1.29 15.94 -1.17
CA THR A 53 2.46 15.89 -0.27
C THR A 53 2.19 15.09 1.00
N GLN A 54 1.01 15.19 1.59
CA GLN A 54 0.66 14.39 2.78
C GLN A 54 0.51 12.90 2.45
N ILE A 55 0.05 12.57 1.24
CA ILE A 55 -0.03 11.19 0.75
C ILE A 55 1.40 10.64 0.57
N GLU A 56 2.31 11.43 0.01
CA GLU A 56 3.72 11.07 -0.13
C GLU A 56 4.40 10.81 1.22
N ASP A 57 4.19 11.72 2.18
CA ASP A 57 4.75 11.61 3.54
C ASP A 57 4.23 10.35 4.24
N ALA A 58 2.92 10.08 4.16
CA ALA A 58 2.32 8.87 4.73
C ALA A 58 2.83 7.59 4.04
N PHE A 59 2.95 7.59 2.71
CA PHE A 59 3.51 6.46 1.98
C PHE A 59 4.95 6.17 2.42
N ARG A 60 5.79 7.20 2.55
CA ARG A 60 7.18 7.07 3.02
C ARG A 60 7.25 6.59 4.47
N ASP A 61 6.42 7.13 5.34
CA ASP A 61 6.34 6.69 6.74
C ASP A 61 5.95 5.21 6.80
N PHE A 62 4.81 4.82 6.20
CA PHE A 62 4.31 3.45 6.24
C PHE A 62 5.28 2.44 5.61
N THR A 63 5.96 2.80 4.51
CA THR A 63 6.97 1.93 3.87
C THR A 63 8.30 1.85 4.65
N SER A 64 8.56 2.78 5.56
CA SER A 64 9.74 2.76 6.43
C SER A 64 9.54 1.95 7.72
N ARG A 65 8.29 1.75 8.14
CA ARG A 65 7.95 1.06 9.39
C ARG A 65 8.21 -0.44 9.30
N LYS A 66 8.88 -0.98 10.32
CA LYS A 66 9.25 -2.41 10.40
C LYS A 66 8.07 -3.35 10.63
N ASP A 67 6.95 -2.82 11.13
CA ASP A 67 5.72 -3.59 11.37
C ASP A 67 4.73 -3.49 10.20
N CYS A 68 5.08 -2.81 9.11
CA CYS A 68 4.27 -2.79 7.89
C CYS A 68 4.60 -4.01 7.02
N GLY A 69 3.64 -4.91 6.88
CA GLY A 69 3.76 -6.09 6.00
C GLY A 69 3.17 -5.84 4.63
N ILE A 70 1.96 -5.28 4.59
CA ILE A 70 1.21 -4.98 3.38
C ILE A 70 0.72 -3.54 3.49
N LEU A 71 0.91 -2.75 2.44
CA LEU A 71 0.33 -1.42 2.29
C LEU A 71 -0.70 -1.46 1.17
N MET A 72 -1.98 -1.39 1.54
CA MET A 72 -3.09 -1.26 0.60
C MET A 72 -3.29 0.21 0.26
N ILE A 73 -3.43 0.54 -1.01
CA ILE A 73 -3.68 1.91 -1.46
C ILE A 73 -4.77 1.91 -2.55
N ASN A 74 -5.74 2.84 -2.50
CA ASN A 74 -6.67 2.94 -3.63
C ASN A 74 -5.89 3.32 -4.90
N GLN A 75 -6.14 2.63 -6.01
CA GLN A 75 -5.38 2.83 -7.25
C GLN A 75 -5.40 4.29 -7.71
N TYR A 76 -6.54 4.98 -7.61
CA TYR A 76 -6.63 6.38 -8.03
C TYR A 76 -5.77 7.32 -7.15
N ILE A 77 -5.52 6.96 -5.89
CA ILE A 77 -4.64 7.70 -4.98
C ILE A 77 -3.19 7.37 -5.32
N ALA A 78 -2.90 6.11 -5.62
CA ALA A 78 -1.57 5.67 -6.07
C ALA A 78 -1.12 6.39 -7.35
N GLU A 79 -2.06 6.77 -8.24
CA GLU A 79 -1.76 7.59 -9.42
C GLU A 79 -1.17 8.97 -9.06
N GLU A 80 -1.64 9.61 -7.98
CA GLU A 80 -1.14 10.92 -7.56
C GLU A 80 0.33 10.88 -7.13
N ILE A 81 0.78 9.72 -6.63
CA ILE A 81 2.15 9.47 -6.16
C ILE A 81 2.84 8.36 -6.96
N ARG A 82 2.45 8.16 -8.23
CA ARG A 82 2.88 7.02 -9.07
C ARG A 82 4.40 6.86 -9.12
N TYR A 83 5.12 7.97 -9.11
CA TYR A 83 6.58 7.97 -9.12
C TYR A 83 7.17 7.32 -7.85
N LEU A 84 6.56 7.51 -6.67
CA LEU A 84 6.98 6.86 -5.42
C LEU A 84 6.67 5.38 -5.43
N VAL A 85 5.46 5.02 -5.85
CA VAL A 85 5.02 3.62 -5.92
C VAL A 85 5.94 2.82 -6.83
N ASN A 86 6.28 3.36 -8.01
CA ASN A 86 7.18 2.70 -8.96
C ASN A 86 8.64 2.63 -8.47
N THR A 87 9.07 3.56 -7.63
CA THR A 87 10.43 3.58 -7.05
C THR A 87 10.58 2.59 -5.89
N HIS A 88 9.47 2.17 -5.27
CA HIS A 88 9.50 1.19 -4.18
C HIS A 88 9.85 -0.21 -4.70
N ASP A 89 11.02 -0.70 -4.33
CA ASP A 89 11.60 -1.97 -4.77
C ASP A 89 11.60 -3.06 -3.70
N LYS A 90 11.30 -2.70 -2.45
CA LYS A 90 11.31 -3.63 -1.32
C LYS A 90 10.11 -4.56 -1.41
N VAL A 91 10.37 -5.84 -1.15
CA VAL A 91 9.30 -6.87 -1.05
C VAL A 91 8.40 -6.62 0.16
N ILE A 92 8.98 -6.13 1.27
CA ILE A 92 8.27 -5.81 2.51
C ILE A 92 8.47 -4.33 2.86
N PRO A 93 7.40 -3.54 3.02
CA PRO A 93 6.00 -3.94 2.80
C PRO A 93 5.66 -4.14 1.32
N THR A 94 4.78 -5.09 1.04
CA THR A 94 4.19 -5.26 -0.28
C THR A 94 3.14 -4.18 -0.50
N VAL A 95 3.27 -3.41 -1.57
CA VAL A 95 2.28 -2.37 -1.94
C VAL A 95 1.23 -3.00 -2.86
N LEU A 96 -0.05 -2.89 -2.49
CA LEU A 96 -1.18 -3.43 -3.23
C LEU A 96 -2.15 -2.31 -3.61
N GLU A 97 -2.34 -2.11 -4.92
CA GLU A 97 -3.35 -1.19 -5.44
C GLU A 97 -4.73 -1.87 -5.42
N ILE A 98 -5.72 -1.22 -4.80
CA ILE A 98 -7.10 -1.72 -4.71
C ILE A 98 -8.08 -0.76 -5.39
N PRO A 99 -9.22 -1.26 -5.90
CA PRO A 99 -10.29 -0.37 -6.35
C PRO A 99 -10.84 0.46 -5.20
N SER A 100 -11.61 1.49 -5.52
CA SER A 100 -12.51 2.13 -4.56
C SER A 100 -13.97 1.87 -4.93
N LYS A 101 -14.89 2.34 -4.09
CA LYS A 101 -16.34 2.17 -4.30
C LYS A 101 -16.82 2.69 -5.67
N ASP A 102 -16.33 3.86 -6.07
CA ASP A 102 -16.78 4.54 -7.30
C ASP A 102 -15.78 4.41 -8.46
N LYS A 103 -14.54 3.99 -8.19
CA LYS A 103 -13.46 3.94 -9.18
C LYS A 103 -12.96 2.49 -9.31
N PRO A 104 -13.33 1.78 -10.39
CA PRO A 104 -12.91 0.40 -10.60
C PRO A 104 -11.41 0.30 -10.84
N TYR A 105 -10.88 -0.90 -10.62
CA TYR A 105 -9.48 -1.23 -10.87
C TYR A 105 -9.18 -1.32 -12.37
N ASP A 106 -8.08 -0.69 -12.78
CA ASP A 106 -7.52 -0.74 -14.12
C ASP A 106 -6.17 -1.51 -14.10
N PRO A 107 -6.12 -2.75 -14.60
CA PRO A 107 -4.89 -3.55 -14.63
C PRO A 107 -3.75 -2.92 -15.44
N VAL A 108 -4.06 -2.00 -16.36
CA VAL A 108 -3.04 -1.35 -17.20
C VAL A 108 -2.22 -0.34 -16.40
N LYS A 109 -2.80 0.23 -15.33
CA LYS A 109 -2.17 1.25 -14.49
C LYS A 109 -1.35 0.68 -13.35
N ASP A 110 -1.62 -0.56 -12.97
CA ASP A 110 -0.95 -1.22 -11.84
C ASP A 110 0.49 -1.64 -12.21
N SER A 111 1.43 -1.25 -11.35
CA SER A 111 2.86 -1.51 -11.56
C SER A 111 3.24 -3.01 -11.54
N VAL A 112 2.54 -3.82 -10.74
CA VAL A 112 2.71 -5.27 -10.67
C VAL A 112 2.14 -5.91 -11.93
N MET A 113 0.94 -5.50 -12.36
CA MET A 113 0.33 -6.03 -13.59
C MET A 113 1.13 -5.66 -14.84
N GLN A 114 1.73 -4.47 -14.89
CA GLN A 114 2.64 -4.11 -15.98
C GLN A 114 3.88 -5.03 -16.03
N ARG A 115 4.44 -5.40 -14.88
CA ARG A 115 5.54 -6.37 -14.80
C ARG A 115 5.09 -7.77 -15.26
N ILE A 116 3.89 -8.19 -14.88
CA ILE A 116 3.28 -9.45 -15.33
C ILE A 116 3.05 -9.41 -16.85
N LYS A 117 2.50 -8.33 -17.40
CA LYS A 117 2.28 -8.15 -18.84
C LYS A 117 3.57 -8.32 -19.64
N LEU A 118 4.67 -7.71 -19.17
CA LEU A 118 5.98 -7.87 -19.80
C LEU A 118 6.46 -9.33 -19.74
N PHE A 119 6.25 -10.00 -18.59
CA PHE A 119 6.61 -11.40 -18.41
C PHE A 119 5.82 -12.34 -19.32
N TYR A 120 4.54 -12.04 -19.58
CA TYR A 120 3.64 -12.83 -20.45
C TYR A 120 3.68 -12.40 -21.93
N GLY A 121 4.69 -11.67 -22.38
CA GLY A 121 4.87 -11.33 -23.81
C GLY A 121 3.94 -10.23 -24.32
N GLY A 122 3.48 -9.34 -23.44
CA GLY A 122 2.74 -8.13 -23.81
C GLY A 122 1.22 -8.23 -23.69
N VAL A 123 0.67 -9.37 -23.27
CA VAL A 123 -0.77 -9.58 -23.07
C VAL A 123 -1.03 -9.90 -21.60
N LEU A 124 -2.04 -9.26 -21.01
CA LEU A 124 -2.50 -9.59 -19.67
C LEU A 124 -3.39 -10.84 -19.73
N PRO A 125 -3.20 -11.84 -18.85
CA PRO A 125 -4.13 -12.97 -18.76
C PRO A 125 -5.53 -12.46 -18.37
N GLU A 126 -6.57 -13.00 -19.03
CA GLU A 126 -7.97 -12.76 -18.69
C GLU A 126 -8.35 -13.32 -17.31
#